data_AF-A0A6S6TGR2-F1
#
_entry.id   AF-A0A6S6TGR2-F1
#
_cell.length_a   1.000
_cell.length_b   1.000
_cell.length_c   1.000
_cell.angle_alpha   90.00
_cell.angle_beta   90.00
_cell.angle_gamma   90.00
#
_symmetry.space_group_name_H-M   'P 1'
#
loop_
_entity.id
_entity.type
_entity.pdbx_description
1 polymer ?
#
loop_
_entity_poly.entity_id
_entity_poly.type
_entity_poly.pdbx_seq_one_letter_code
_entity_poly.pdbx_strand_id
1 'polypeptide(L)' 'MSPTTQNQAFNALLFLYEQVLDISLKNQNIQALRAKRKSRIPVVLTTQEVTMIPNNLTGIYHTLVSLMYGCGLRRI' A
#
# COMPACT_ATOMS: atom_id res chain seq x y z
N MET A 1 4.14 1.24 19.34
CA MET A 1 3.46 1.69 18.11
C MET A 1 4.22 1.20 16.89
N SER A 2 3.53 0.74 15.84
CA SER A 2 4.21 0.34 14.60
C SER A 2 4.81 1.58 13.90
N PRO A 3 6.03 1.47 13.34
CA PRO A 3 6.63 2.50 12.48
C PRO A 3 5.68 3.05 11.40
N THR A 4 4.85 2.20 10.81
CA THR A 4 3.86 2.59 9.79
C THR A 4 2.73 3.44 10.35
N THR A 5 2.26 3.12 11.55
CA THR A 5 1.17 3.86 12.23
C THR A 5 1.63 5.27 12.60
N GLN A 6 2.88 5.42 13.06
CA GLN A 6 3.46 6.73 13.35
C GLN A 6 3.56 7.60 12.09
N ASN A 7 4.04 7.04 10.98
CA ASN A 7 4.13 7.76 9.71
C ASN A 7 2.74 8.16 9.18
N GLN A 8 1.73 7.30 9.32
CA GLN A 8 0.36 7.62 8.92
C GLN A 8 -0.21 8.78 9.74
N ALA A 9 -0.06 8.74 11.06
CA ALA A 9 -0.51 9.82 11.95
C ALA A 9 0.22 11.13 11.65
N PHE A 10 1.53 11.08 11.42
CA PHE A 10 2.34 12.24 11.04
C PHE A 10 1.84 12.88 9.73
N ASN A 11 1.63 12.07 8.69
CA ASN A 11 1.15 12.56 7.40
C ASN A 11 -0.28 13.12 7.50
N ALA A 12 -1.15 12.52 8.34
CA ALA A 12 -2.49 13.04 8.58
C ALA A 12 -2.47 14.41 9.27
N LEU A 13 -1.58 14.62 10.24
CA LEU A 13 -1.39 15.91 10.88
C LEU A 13 -0.82 16.93 9.90
N LEU A 14 0.21 16.57 9.11
CA LEU A 14 0.76 17.46 8.09
C LEU A 14 -0.32 17.91 7.09
N PHE A 15 -1.15 16.97 6.63
CA PHE A 15 -2.27 17.26 5.74
C PHE A 15 -3.29 18.23 6.37
N LEU A 16 -3.65 18.02 7.65
CA LEU A 16 -4.56 18.91 8.36
C LEU A 16 -4.02 20.35 8.41
N TYR A 17 -2.76 20.52 8.80
CA TYR A 17 -2.16 21.85 8.89
C TYR A 17 -2.02 22.55 7.54
N GLU A 18 -1.56 21.82 6.51
CA GLU A 18 -1.29 22.43 5.20
C GLU A 18 -2.54 22.63 4.34
N GLN A 19 -3.50 21.70 4.36
CA GLN A 19 -4.61 21.67 3.40
C GLN A 19 -5.95 22.12 4.01
N VAL A 20 -6.13 21.99 5.33
CA VAL A 20 -7.39 22.37 5.99
C VAL A 20 -7.24 23.72 6.70
N LEU A 21 -6.09 23.95 7.34
CA LEU A 21 -5.84 25.16 8.12
C LEU A 21 -5.05 26.23 7.36
N ASP A 22 -4.55 25.93 6.15
CA ASP A 22 -3.68 26.80 5.33
C ASP A 22 -2.43 27.32 6.09
N ILE A 23 -1.96 26.58 7.10
CA ILE A 23 -0.77 26.91 7.87
C ILE A 23 0.44 26.22 7.24
N SER A 24 1.35 27.01 6.68
CA SER A 24 2.57 26.45 6.06
C SER A 24 3.57 26.00 7.13
N LEU A 25 3.83 24.70 7.18
CA LEU A 25 4.86 24.09 8.03
C LEU A 25 6.20 23.91 7.31
N LYS A 26 6.34 24.37 6.05
CA LYS A 26 7.53 24.18 5.19
C LYS A 26 8.83 24.72 5.79
N ASN A 27 8.75 25.79 6.57
CA ASN A 27 9.93 26.42 7.19
C ASN A 27 10.18 25.91 8.63
N GLN A 28 9.30 25.06 9.15
CA GLN A 28 9.49 24.45 10.46
C GLN A 28 10.28 23.15 10.28
N ASN A 29 11.45 23.08 10.90
CA ASN A 29 12.29 21.89 10.84
C ASN A 29 11.69 20.79 11.72
N ILE A 30 10.68 20.09 11.20
CA ILE A 30 10.01 19.01 11.91
C ILE A 30 10.94 17.79 11.92
N GLN A 31 11.74 17.67 12.99
CA GLN A 31 12.58 16.51 13.26
C GLN A 31 11.73 15.31 13.71
N ALA A 32 10.91 14.80 12.78
CA ALA A 32 10.23 13.53 12.99
C ALA A 32 11.23 12.39 12.82
N LEU A 33 11.40 11.58 13.85
CA LEU A 33 12.11 10.29 13.79
C LEU A 33 11.43 9.43 12.71
N ARG A 34 12.01 9.41 11.51
CA ARG A 34 11.43 8.69 10.37
C ARG A 34 11.50 7.20 10.66
N ALA A 35 10.34 6.59 10.71
CA ALA A 35 10.21 5.17 11.00
C ALA A 35 10.92 4.37 9.89
N LYS A 36 11.89 3.53 10.26
CA LYS A 36 12.70 2.73 9.33
C LYS A 36 11.78 1.81 8.51
N ARG A 37 11.78 1.96 7.19
CA ARG A 37 10.95 1.14 6.29
C ARG A 37 11.40 -0.31 6.38
N LYS A 38 10.57 -1.19 6.94
CA LYS A 38 10.83 -2.64 6.88
C LYS A 38 10.75 -3.08 5.41
N SER A 39 11.81 -3.66 4.90
CA SER A 39 11.77 -4.33 3.59
C SER A 39 10.85 -5.54 3.70
N ARG A 40 9.74 -5.55 2.97
CA ARG A 40 8.89 -6.73 2.85
C ARG A 40 9.42 -7.54 1.68
N ILE A 41 9.95 -8.72 1.98
CA ILE A 41 10.25 -9.70 0.94
C ILE A 41 8.89 -10.19 0.41
N PRO A 42 8.61 -10.01 -0.89
CA PRO A 42 7.35 -10.47 -1.46
C PRO A 42 7.31 -12.00 -1.41
N VAL A 43 6.29 -12.55 -0.78
CA VAL A 43 5.97 -13.98 -0.90
C VAL A 43 5.23 -14.14 -2.22
N VAL A 44 5.84 -14.88 -3.14
CA VAL A 44 5.26 -15.15 -4.46
C VAL A 44 4.70 -16.56 -4.50
N LEU A 45 3.59 -16.72 -5.21
CA LEU A 45 2.99 -18.03 -5.47
C LEU A 45 3.84 -18.80 -6.48
N THR A 46 3.91 -20.12 -6.31
CA THR A 46 4.47 -21.04 -7.30
C THR A 46 3.56 -21.12 -8.53
N THR A 47 4.10 -21.57 -9.66
CA THR A 47 3.32 -21.76 -10.90
C THR A 47 2.14 -22.73 -10.73
N GLN A 48 2.28 -23.74 -9.88
CA GLN A 48 1.22 -24.68 -9.54
C GLN A 48 0.10 -24.02 -8.74
N GLU A 49 0.44 -23.22 -7.73
CA GLU A 49 -0.56 -22.48 -6.94
C GLU A 49 -1.30 -21.44 -7.78
N VAL A 50 -0.57 -20.72 -8.65
CA VAL A 50 -1.15 -19.74 -9.57
C VAL A 50 -2.17 -20.37 -10.51
N THR A 51 -1.91 -21.56 -11.02
CA THR A 51 -2.83 -22.24 -11.96
C THR A 51 -4.02 -22.86 -11.25
N MET A 52 -3.88 -23.28 -9.99
CA MET A 52 -4.97 -23.84 -9.18
C MET A 52 -6.02 -22.78 -8.79
N ILE A 53 -5.64 -21.51 -8.60
CA ILE A 53 -6.55 -20.44 -8.19
C ILE A 53 -7.66 -20.17 -9.22
N PRO A 54 -7.38 -19.81 -10.49
CA PRO A 54 -8.42 -19.55 -11.48
C PRO A 54 -9.24 -20.82 -11.77
N ASN A 55 -8.64 -22.01 -11.71
CA ASN A 55 -9.37 -23.28 -11.92
C ASN A 55 -10.48 -23.53 -10.88
N ASN A 56 -10.37 -22.94 -9.68
CA ASN A 56 -11.38 -23.04 -8.63
C ASN A 56 -12.32 -21.81 -8.57
N LEU A 57 -12.14 -20.84 -9.46
CA LEU A 57 -12.96 -19.63 -9.54
C LEU A 57 -13.91 -19.74 -10.74
N THR A 58 -15.13 -19.26 -10.58
CA THR A 58 -16.14 -19.24 -11.64
C THR A 58 -16.66 -17.82 -11.89
N GLY A 59 -17.15 -17.58 -13.11
CA GLY A 59 -17.75 -16.31 -13.49
C GLY A 59 -16.77 -15.12 -13.47
N ILE A 60 -17.21 -14.00 -12.91
CA ILE A 60 -16.50 -12.71 -12.96
C ILE A 60 -15.14 -12.77 -12.23
N TYR A 61 -15.05 -13.55 -11.15
CA TYR A 61 -13.80 -13.67 -10.37
C TYR A 61 -12.69 -14.38 -11.14
N HIS A 62 -13.02 -15.34 -12.01
CA HIS A 62 -12.05 -15.96 -12.91
C HIS A 62 -11.43 -14.91 -13.84
N THR A 63 -12.27 -14.15 -14.56
CA THR A 63 -11.81 -13.10 -15.48
C THR A 63 -11.00 -12.02 -14.77
N LEU A 64 -11.44 -11.59 -13.58
CA LEU A 64 -10.73 -10.59 -12.78
C LEU A 64 -9.34 -11.09 -12.36
N VAL A 65 -9.23 -12.32 -11.85
CA VAL A 65 -7.96 -12.89 -11.40
C VAL A 65 -7.02 -13.15 -12.58
N SER A 66 -7.52 -13.70 -13.68
CA SER A 66 -6.73 -13.89 -14.90
C SER A 66 -6.20 -12.56 -15.45
N LEU A 67 -7.00 -11.49 -15.40
CA LEU A 67 -6.56 -10.16 -15.84
C LEU A 67 -5.53 -9.55 -14.87
N MET A 68 -5.74 -9.66 -13.56
CA MET A 68 -4.78 -9.16 -12.57
C MET A 68 -3.43 -9.88 -12.67
N TYR A 69 -3.44 -11.21 -12.77
CA TYR A 69 -2.21 -11.98 -12.89
C TYR A 69 -1.56 -11.84 -14.27
N GLY A 70 -2.34 -11.94 -15.35
CA GLY A 70 -1.84 -11.89 -16.73
C GLY A 70 -1.33 -10.52 -17.17
N CYS A 71 -1.93 -9.44 -16.70
CA CYS A 71 -1.50 -8.07 -17.02
C CYS A 71 -0.70 -7.39 -15.90
N GLY A 72 -0.46 -8.08 -14.77
CA GLY A 72 0.24 -7.53 -13.62
C GLY A 72 -0.48 -6.34 -12.97
N LEU A 73 -1.81 -6.25 -13.12
CA LEU A 73 -2.58 -5.15 -12.57
C LEU A 73 -2.54 -5.20 -11.05
N ARG A 74 -2.19 -4.07 -10.46
CA ARG A 74 -2.20 -3.91 -9.01
C ARG A 74 -3.57 -3.38 -8.61
N ARG A 75 -4.21 -4.02 -7.62
CA ARG A 75 -5.40 -3.46 -6.99
C ARG A 75 -4.98 -2.13 -6.33
N ILE A 76 -5.31 -1.03 -6.99
CA ILE A 76 -5.26 0.33 -6.43
C ILE A 76 -6.27 0.44 -5.28
#